data_AF-A0AAW3BGK6-F1
#
_entry.id   AF-A0AAW3BGK6-F1
#
_cell.length_a   1.000
_cell.length_b   1.000
_cell.length_c   1.000
_cell.angle_alpha   90.00
_cell.angle_beta   90.00
_cell.angle_gamma   90.00
#
_symmetry.space_group_name_H-M   'P 1'
#
loop_
_entity.id
_entity.type
_entity.pdbx_description
1 polymer ?
#
loop_
_entity_poly.entity_id
_entity_poly.type
_entity_poly.pdbx_seq_one_letter_code
_entity_poly.pdbx_strand_id
1 'polypeptide(L)'
;METWQEFLRELQRVELGWSLAPNAGGTLQLKIHDHLEPGDGVLCELKGGTNRSAPLAEFFEACGSISQGTISRVEIQFFDEESCSVLLIESKKRLGDTPFKDEPPILPFFCQFNCRGTSVSLSVLDKKTLIRTPLFSDISIQTLNYAFMTSLPLFLKREDLGIRNVDFVTKDQMRHFRYAWCFLRKESWMTPVELGELDALLPP
;
A
#
# COMPACT_ATOMS: atom_id res chain seq x y z
N MET A 1 1.77 -17.66 -9.56
CA MET A 1 0.49 -17.70 -8.84
C MET A 1 -0.55 -18.20 -9.81
N GLU A 2 -0.96 -19.44 -9.62
CA GLU A 2 -1.74 -20.22 -10.58
C GLU A 2 -3.18 -20.49 -10.13
N THR A 3 -3.44 -20.41 -8.82
CA THR A 3 -4.73 -20.75 -8.20
C THR A 3 -5.26 -19.66 -7.27
N TRP A 4 -6.58 -19.63 -7.04
CA TRP A 4 -7.19 -18.65 -6.12
C TRP A 4 -6.72 -18.83 -4.67
N GLN A 5 -6.45 -20.08 -4.27
CA GLN A 5 -5.92 -20.38 -2.94
C GLN A 5 -4.53 -19.81 -2.71
N GLU A 6 -3.64 -19.86 -3.71
CA GLU A 6 -2.32 -19.23 -3.64
C GLU A 6 -2.44 -17.71 -3.48
N PHE A 7 -3.39 -17.09 -4.20
CA PHE A 7 -3.66 -15.66 -4.06
C PHE A 7 -4.15 -15.30 -2.66
N LEU A 8 -5.15 -16.00 -2.13
CA LEU A 8 -5.65 -15.76 -0.78
C LEU A 8 -4.58 -15.94 0.29
N ARG A 9 -3.66 -16.91 0.13
CA ARG A 9 -2.52 -17.08 1.02
C ARG A 9 -1.53 -15.92 0.92
N GLU A 10 -1.24 -15.44 -0.29
CA GLU A 10 -0.37 -14.26 -0.47
C GLU A 10 -1.00 -13.00 0.14
N LEU A 11 -2.33 -12.83 0.03
CA LEU A 11 -3.06 -11.72 0.68
C LEU A 11 -2.96 -11.74 2.21
N GLN A 12 -2.95 -12.94 2.80
CA GLN A 12 -2.82 -13.11 4.25
C GLN A 12 -1.37 -13.03 4.73
N ARG A 13 -0.39 -13.02 3.82
CA ARG A 13 1.03 -12.97 4.15
C ARG A 13 1.52 -11.55 4.44
N VAL A 14 1.06 -10.58 3.66
CA VAL A 14 1.60 -9.21 3.67
C VAL A 14 0.67 -8.29 4.45
N GLU A 15 1.18 -7.64 5.48
CA GLU A 15 0.46 -6.61 6.24
C GLU A 15 1.24 -5.29 6.21
N LEU A 16 0.50 -4.19 6.01
CA LEU A 16 1.02 -2.84 6.19
C LEU A 16 0.34 -2.22 7.41
N GLY A 17 1.11 -1.62 8.30
CA GLY A 17 0.62 -0.95 9.51
C GLY A 17 1.03 0.51 9.54
N TRP A 18 0.07 1.42 9.54
CA TRP A 18 0.33 2.85 9.72
C TRP A 18 0.03 3.27 11.16
N SER A 19 0.85 4.16 11.71
CA SER A 19 0.67 4.76 13.04
C SER A 19 1.33 6.14 13.14
N LEU A 20 0.94 6.93 14.14
CA LEU A 20 1.66 8.15 14.51
C LEU A 20 2.53 7.92 15.76
N ALA A 21 3.82 8.20 15.64
CA ALA A 21 4.76 8.17 16.76
C ALA A 21 4.90 9.53 17.46
N PRO A 22 5.15 9.53 18.79
CA PRO A 22 5.26 10.74 19.59
C PRO A 22 6.46 11.57 19.15
N ASN A 23 6.17 12.74 18.58
CA ASN A 23 7.11 13.84 18.28
C ASN A 23 6.33 15.14 18.05
N ALA A 24 6.99 16.30 18.05
CA ALA A 24 6.33 17.58 17.81
C ALA A 24 5.64 17.59 16.44
N GLY A 25 4.31 17.52 16.43
CA GLY A 25 3.51 17.45 15.20
C GLY A 25 3.19 16.04 14.67
N GLY A 26 3.66 14.99 15.35
CA GLY A 26 3.44 13.58 15.00
C GLY A 26 4.33 13.08 13.85
N THR A 27 5.04 11.97 14.03
CA THR A 27 5.80 11.32 12.96
C THR A 27 4.99 10.16 12.38
N LEU A 28 4.73 10.18 11.08
CA LEU A 28 4.06 9.07 10.41
C LEU A 28 5.00 7.87 10.34
N GLN A 29 4.48 6.70 10.68
CA GLN A 29 5.22 5.46 10.61
C GLN A 29 4.51 4.46 9.71
N LEU A 30 5.29 3.72 8.93
CA LEU A 30 4.85 2.55 8.18
C LEU A 30 5.64 1.34 8.67
N LYS A 31 4.93 0.32 9.17
CA LYS A 31 5.47 -1.02 9.42
C LYS A 31 5.04 -1.95 8.29
N ILE A 32 5.97 -2.76 7.82
CA ILE A 32 5.73 -3.76 6.78
C ILE A 32 6.01 -5.12 7.38
N HIS A 33 5.04 -6.02 7.30
CA HIS A 33 5.12 -7.36 7.85
C HIS A 33 5.06 -8.44 6.77
N ASP A 34 5.79 -9.52 7.00
CA ASP A 34 5.66 -10.80 6.32
C ASP A 34 5.37 -11.88 7.36
N HIS A 35 4.14 -12.38 7.38
CA HIS A 35 3.71 -13.40 8.32
C HIS A 35 4.31 -14.80 8.07
N LEU A 36 5.13 -14.97 7.02
CA LEU A 36 5.95 -16.17 6.87
C LEU A 36 7.25 -16.10 7.69
N GLU A 37 7.70 -14.89 8.05
CA GLU A 37 8.91 -14.73 8.86
C GLU A 37 8.62 -15.07 10.34
N PRO A 38 9.59 -15.66 11.05
CA PRO A 38 9.42 -16.00 12.46
C PRO A 38 9.28 -14.75 13.34
N GLY A 39 8.63 -14.89 14.50
CA GLY A 39 8.43 -13.79 15.44
C GLY A 39 7.17 -12.97 15.16
N ASP A 40 7.28 -11.64 15.20
CA ASP A 40 6.18 -10.71 14.86
C ASP A 40 6.07 -10.42 13.35
N GLY A 41 6.97 -11.00 12.56
CA GLY A 41 7.02 -10.87 11.11
C GLY A 41 7.38 -9.47 10.61
N VAL A 42 7.88 -8.56 11.45
CA VAL A 42 8.24 -7.19 11.01
C VAL A 42 9.47 -7.25 10.09
N LEU A 43 9.30 -6.84 8.84
CA LEU A 43 10.40 -6.69 7.89
C LEU A 43 11.08 -5.33 7.99
N CYS A 44 10.30 -4.26 8.15
CA CYS A 44 10.85 -2.92 8.31
C CYS A 44 9.88 -1.94 8.99
N GLU A 45 10.44 -0.90 9.58
CA GLU A 45 9.73 0.28 10.07
C GLU A 45 10.33 1.53 9.41
N LEU A 46 9.48 2.33 8.75
CA LEU A 46 9.85 3.57 8.07
C LEU A 46 9.19 4.75 8.76
N LYS A 47 9.93 5.84 8.96
CA LYS A 47 9.46 7.04 9.67
C LYS A 47 9.54 8.27 8.77
N GLY A 48 8.45 9.01 8.66
CA GLY A 48 8.35 10.22 7.84
C GLY A 48 7.79 11.41 8.65
N GLY A 49 8.52 12.51 8.66
CA GLY A 49 8.29 13.76 9.36
C GLY A 49 7.97 14.95 8.44
N THR A 50 7.78 14.73 7.14
CA THR A 50 7.43 15.80 6.20
C THR A 50 5.93 15.84 5.91
N ASN A 51 5.36 17.05 6.03
CA ASN A 51 3.99 17.47 5.66
C ASN A 51 2.91 16.38 5.78
N ARG A 52 2.57 16.03 7.05
CA ARG A 52 1.40 15.30 7.58
C ARG A 52 0.70 14.18 6.77
N SER A 53 1.19 13.70 5.65
CA SER A 53 0.60 12.58 4.86
C SER A 53 1.27 12.39 3.49
N ALA A 54 2.36 13.12 3.19
CA ALA A 54 3.06 12.95 1.91
C ALA A 54 3.39 11.48 1.58
N PRO A 55 3.93 10.65 2.51
CA PRO A 55 4.20 9.25 2.20
C PRO A 55 2.94 8.44 1.85
N LEU A 56 1.78 8.76 2.45
CA LEU A 56 0.50 8.11 2.11
C LEU A 56 0.05 8.46 0.69
N ALA A 57 0.18 9.74 0.32
CA ALA A 57 -0.19 10.22 -1.01
C ALA A 57 0.72 9.64 -2.10
N GLU A 58 2.03 9.64 -1.85
CA GLU A 58 3.02 9.01 -2.73
C GLU A 58 2.76 7.51 -2.89
N PHE A 59 2.34 6.82 -1.82
CA PHE A 59 1.97 5.40 -1.89
C PHE A 59 0.73 5.16 -2.78
N PHE A 60 -0.31 5.99 -2.64
CA PHE A 60 -1.48 5.92 -3.52
C PHE A 60 -1.11 6.10 -5.00
N GLU A 61 -0.30 7.12 -5.28
CA GLU A 61 0.18 7.41 -6.63
C GLU A 61 1.03 6.26 -7.19
N ALA A 62 1.90 5.68 -6.35
CA ALA A 62 2.71 4.52 -6.72
C ALA A 62 1.85 3.32 -7.09
N CYS A 63 0.92 2.93 -6.22
CA CYS A 63 -0.02 1.83 -6.47
C CYS A 63 -0.84 2.08 -7.74
N GLY A 64 -1.33 3.31 -7.94
CA GLY A 64 -2.13 3.67 -9.11
C GLY A 64 -1.34 3.55 -10.41
N SER A 65 -0.15 4.16 -10.45
CA SER A 65 0.71 4.18 -11.64
C SER A 65 1.22 2.79 -12.02
N ILE A 66 1.59 1.97 -11.03
CA ILE A 66 2.03 0.59 -11.27
C ILE A 66 0.86 -0.27 -11.75
N SER A 67 -0.34 -0.11 -11.16
CA SER A 67 -1.53 -0.88 -11.57
C SER A 67 -1.96 -0.56 -13.00
N GLN A 68 -1.79 0.68 -13.45
CA GLN A 68 -2.03 1.11 -14.84
C GLN A 68 -0.89 0.72 -15.79
N GLY A 69 0.28 0.34 -15.26
CA GLY A 69 1.48 0.03 -16.05
C GLY A 69 2.14 1.26 -16.68
N THR A 70 1.85 2.47 -16.18
CA THR A 70 2.45 3.73 -16.67
C THR A 70 3.88 3.91 -16.17
N ILE A 71 4.18 3.42 -14.96
CA ILE A 71 5.49 3.53 -14.32
C ILE A 71 5.92 2.15 -13.83
N SER A 72 7.20 1.82 -14.00
CA SER A 72 7.78 0.54 -13.58
C SER A 72 8.56 0.60 -12.28
N ARG A 73 8.86 1.79 -11.77
CA ARG A 73 9.56 2.01 -10.50
C ARG A 73 9.10 3.31 -9.87
N VAL A 74 8.77 3.27 -8.59
CA VAL A 74 8.40 4.45 -7.81
C VAL A 74 9.20 4.48 -6.50
N GLU A 75 9.53 5.69 -6.05
CA GLU A 75 10.25 5.97 -4.81
C GLU A 75 9.32 6.73 -3.86
N ILE A 76 9.08 6.21 -2.66
CA ILE A 76 8.29 6.87 -1.61
C ILE A 76 9.24 7.27 -0.50
N GLN A 77 9.24 8.55 -0.14
CA GLN A 77 10.26 9.12 0.73
C GLN A 77 9.77 9.23 2.17
N PHE A 78 10.60 8.73 3.09
CA PHE A 78 10.38 8.75 4.54
C PHE A 78 11.55 9.49 5.18
N PHE A 79 11.36 10.80 5.41
CA PHE A 79 12.35 11.65 6.07
C PHE A 79 12.02 11.81 7.54
N ASP A 80 12.81 11.29 8.47
CA ASP A 80 12.85 11.86 9.82
C ASP A 80 14.00 12.88 9.88
N GLU A 81 13.99 13.80 10.84
CA GLU A 81 14.91 14.94 10.90
C GLU A 81 16.40 14.54 10.81
N GLU A 82 16.73 13.27 11.09
CA GLU A 82 18.08 12.71 11.12
C GLU A 82 18.40 11.75 9.96
N SER A 83 17.38 11.20 9.28
CA SER A 83 17.54 10.14 8.28
C SER A 83 16.51 10.23 7.15
N CYS A 84 16.90 9.75 5.98
CA CYS A 84 16.01 9.59 4.85
C CYS A 84 16.03 8.13 4.40
N SER A 85 14.91 7.46 4.58
CA SER A 85 14.65 6.13 4.02
C SER A 85 13.74 6.26 2.81
N VAL A 86 13.98 5.46 1.78
CA VAL A 86 13.14 5.44 0.58
C VAL A 86 12.61 4.04 0.36
N LEU A 87 11.28 3.90 0.36
CA LEU A 87 10.64 2.67 -0.09
C LEU A 87 10.60 2.66 -1.61
N LEU A 88 11.27 1.68 -2.19
CA LEU A 88 11.29 1.43 -3.63
C LEU A 88 10.29 0.34 -3.97
N ILE A 89 9.36 0.65 -4.88
CA ILE A 89 8.42 -0.32 -5.46
C ILE A 89 8.77 -0.48 -6.93
N GLU A 90 9.24 -1.67 -7.32
CA GLU A 90 9.64 -1.98 -8.69
C GLU A 90 8.70 -3.02 -9.29
N SER A 91 7.99 -2.64 -10.35
CA SER A 91 7.15 -3.55 -11.11
C SER A 91 8.01 -4.53 -11.92
N LYS A 92 7.71 -5.80 -11.79
CA LYS A 92 8.15 -6.87 -12.67
C LYS A 92 6.94 -7.27 -13.50
N LYS A 93 6.88 -6.79 -14.75
CA LYS A 93 5.90 -7.33 -15.70
C LYS A 93 6.22 -8.80 -15.88
N ARG A 94 5.29 -9.70 -15.52
CA ARG A 94 5.42 -11.12 -15.86
C ARG A 94 5.19 -11.23 -17.36
N LEU A 95 6.28 -11.25 -18.12
CA LEU A 95 6.24 -11.62 -19.54
C LEU A 95 5.84 -13.10 -19.61
N GLY A 96 4.61 -13.36 -20.02
CA GLY A 96 4.05 -14.70 -20.11
C GLY A 96 2.71 -14.77 -19.41
N ASP A 97 1.64 -14.60 -20.18
CA ASP A 97 0.30 -15.01 -19.79
C ASP A 97 0.30 -16.53 -19.57
N THR A 98 0.62 -16.98 -18.37
CA THR A 98 -0.03 -18.20 -17.90
C THR A 98 -1.42 -17.77 -17.45
N PRO A 99 -2.48 -18.02 -18.26
CA PRO A 99 -3.83 -17.78 -17.78
C PRO A 99 -3.99 -18.57 -16.49
N PHE A 100 -4.50 -17.88 -15.48
CA PHE A 100 -4.85 -18.48 -14.21
C PHE A 100 -5.74 -19.68 -14.51
N LYS A 101 -5.44 -20.83 -13.88
CA LYS A 101 -6.10 -22.09 -14.21
C LYS A 101 -7.59 -22.07 -13.84
N ASP A 102 -7.94 -21.25 -12.85
CA ASP A 102 -9.31 -21.04 -12.41
C ASP A 102 -9.99 -19.90 -13.19
N GLU A 103 -11.29 -20.07 -13.45
CA GLU A 103 -12.12 -19.00 -13.99
C GLU A 103 -12.02 -17.74 -13.11
N PRO A 104 -11.93 -16.55 -13.72
CA PRO A 104 -11.95 -15.30 -12.95
C PRO A 104 -13.26 -15.18 -12.16
N PRO A 105 -13.25 -14.58 -10.96
CA PRO A 105 -14.49 -14.27 -10.25
C PRO A 105 -15.43 -13.46 -11.16
N ILE A 106 -16.73 -13.73 -11.04
CA ILE A 106 -17.77 -12.92 -11.70
C ILE A 106 -17.75 -11.55 -11.03
N LEU A 107 -17.16 -10.58 -11.71
CA LEU A 107 -17.13 -9.20 -11.24
C LEU A 107 -18.34 -8.43 -11.79
N PRO A 108 -19.02 -7.61 -10.96
CA PRO A 108 -20.10 -6.75 -11.43
C PRO A 108 -19.61 -5.56 -12.29
N PHE A 109 -18.31 -5.48 -12.62
CA PHE A 109 -17.69 -4.36 -13.33
C PHE A 109 -16.51 -4.82 -14.19
N PHE A 110 -16.22 -4.03 -15.22
CA PHE A 110 -15.03 -4.19 -16.07
C PHE A 110 -13.85 -3.39 -15.51
N CYS A 111 -12.72 -4.07 -15.32
CA CYS A 111 -11.46 -3.42 -15.00
C CYS A 111 -10.85 -2.83 -16.27
N GLN A 112 -10.32 -1.61 -16.19
CA GLN A 112 -9.70 -0.97 -17.34
C GLN A 112 -8.26 -1.44 -17.52
N PHE A 113 -7.59 -1.76 -16.41
CA PHE A 113 -6.21 -2.20 -16.36
C PHE A 113 -6.16 -3.53 -15.61
N ASN A 114 -5.84 -4.61 -16.32
CA ASN A 114 -5.67 -5.91 -15.69
C ASN A 114 -4.30 -5.98 -15.00
N CYS A 115 -4.26 -5.69 -13.70
CA CYS A 115 -3.03 -5.68 -12.94
C CYS A 115 -2.50 -7.08 -12.54
N ARG A 116 -3.23 -8.17 -12.83
CA ARG A 116 -2.89 -9.56 -12.45
C ARG A 116 -1.59 -10.11 -13.01
N GLY A 117 -1.14 -9.57 -14.13
CA GLY A 117 0.16 -9.91 -14.73
C GLY A 117 1.34 -9.16 -14.12
N THR A 118 1.10 -8.27 -13.14
CA THR A 118 2.13 -7.44 -12.55
C THR A 118 2.49 -7.97 -11.18
N SER A 119 3.75 -8.34 -11.02
CA SER A 119 4.32 -8.50 -9.69
C SER A 119 5.21 -7.31 -9.35
N VAL A 120 5.49 -7.14 -8.07
CA VAL A 120 6.32 -6.05 -7.56
C VAL A 120 7.38 -6.59 -6.62
N SER A 121 8.51 -5.91 -6.61
CA SER A 121 9.53 -6.03 -5.58
C SER A 121 9.52 -4.79 -4.70
N LEU A 122 9.67 -5.01 -3.40
CA LEU A 122 9.80 -3.94 -2.41
C LEU A 122 11.19 -4.00 -1.79
N SER A 123 11.81 -2.85 -1.67
CA SER A 123 13.08 -2.70 -0.95
C SER A 123 13.18 -1.32 -0.33
N VAL A 124 13.93 -1.21 0.75
CA VAL A 124 14.22 0.09 1.39
C VAL A 124 15.64 0.49 1.04
N LEU A 125 15.81 1.75 0.63
CA LEU A 125 17.11 2.39 0.47
C LEU A 125 17.28 3.42 1.58
N ASP A 126 18.25 3.20 2.47
CA ASP A 126 18.73 4.24 3.37
C ASP A 126 19.64 5.18 2.58
N LYS A 127 19.26 6.47 2.44
CA LYS A 127 20.02 7.45 1.66
C LYS A 127 21.33 7.86 2.34
N LYS A 128 21.46 7.69 3.66
CA LYS A 128 22.68 8.01 4.41
C LYS A 128 23.74 6.94 4.22
N THR A 129 23.35 5.67 4.35
CA THR A 129 24.27 4.52 4.23
C THR A 129 24.37 3.98 2.80
N LEU A 130 23.43 4.35 1.91
CA LEU A 130 23.24 3.79 0.57
C LEU A 130 22.99 2.27 0.57
N ILE A 131 22.63 1.71 1.73
CA ILE A 131 22.31 0.30 1.87
C ILE A 131 20.89 0.07 1.35
N ARG A 132 20.76 -0.90 0.46
CA ARG A 132 19.48 -1.38 -0.06
C ARG A 132 19.10 -2.70 0.60
N THR A 133 18.02 -2.68 1.36
CA THR A 133 17.47 -3.85 2.05
C THR A 133 16.25 -4.37 1.29
N PRO A 134 16.31 -5.56 0.68
CA PRO A 134 15.15 -6.17 0.04
C PRO A 134 14.12 -6.59 1.11
N LEU A 135 12.84 -6.30 0.86
CA LEU A 135 11.71 -6.74 1.72
C LEU A 135 10.96 -7.89 1.05
N PHE A 136 10.53 -7.67 -0.19
CA PHE A 136 9.84 -8.67 -1.00
C PHE A 136 10.44 -8.70 -2.40
N SER A 137 10.73 -9.90 -2.91
CA SER A 137 11.31 -10.08 -4.23
C SER A 137 10.26 -10.30 -5.33
N ASP A 138 9.09 -10.84 -4.98
CA ASP A 138 8.01 -11.13 -5.92
C ASP A 138 6.68 -11.29 -5.15
N ILE A 139 5.87 -10.23 -5.09
CA ILE A 139 4.45 -10.31 -4.65
C ILE A 139 3.55 -9.74 -5.74
N SER A 140 2.31 -10.19 -5.84
CA SER A 140 1.37 -9.56 -6.78
C SER A 140 1.08 -8.10 -6.38
N ILE A 141 0.88 -7.23 -7.38
CA ILE A 141 0.43 -5.86 -7.11
C ILE A 141 -0.92 -5.85 -6.39
N GLN A 142 -1.79 -6.84 -6.63
CA GLN A 142 -3.04 -6.95 -5.91
C GLN A 142 -2.84 -7.21 -4.42
N THR A 143 -1.85 -8.03 -4.04
CA THR A 143 -1.51 -8.22 -2.62
C THR A 143 -1.03 -6.93 -1.99
N LEU A 144 -0.14 -6.19 -2.66
CA LEU A 144 0.34 -4.91 -2.15
C LEU A 144 -0.80 -3.89 -1.99
N ASN A 145 -1.64 -3.77 -3.02
CA ASN A 145 -2.81 -2.89 -3.00
C ASN A 145 -3.77 -3.32 -1.89
N TYR A 146 -4.06 -4.61 -1.75
CA TYR A 146 -4.94 -5.10 -0.69
C TYR A 146 -4.41 -4.73 0.70
N ALA A 147 -3.14 -5.02 0.99
CA ALA A 147 -2.51 -4.73 2.28
C ALA A 147 -2.52 -3.22 2.59
N PHE A 148 -2.26 -2.39 1.59
CA PHE A 148 -2.36 -0.93 1.74
C PHE A 148 -3.81 -0.49 2.03
N MET A 149 -4.76 -0.97 1.25
CA MET A 149 -6.16 -0.56 1.34
C MET A 149 -6.85 -1.04 2.62
N THR A 150 -6.44 -2.16 3.20
CA THR A 150 -6.96 -2.62 4.50
C THR A 150 -6.32 -1.87 5.68
N SER A 151 -5.09 -1.37 5.53
CA SER A 151 -4.37 -0.67 6.61
C SER A 151 -4.93 0.73 6.92
N LEU A 152 -5.43 1.44 5.91
CA LEU A 152 -5.82 2.84 6.05
C LEU A 152 -7.08 3.11 6.90
N PRO A 153 -8.18 2.32 6.84
CA PRO A 153 -9.34 2.58 7.69
C PRO A 153 -8.99 2.32 9.16
N LEU A 154 -8.15 1.30 9.41
CA LEU A 154 -7.64 0.98 10.74
C LEU A 154 -6.82 2.15 11.29
N PHE A 155 -5.92 2.71 10.47
CA PHE A 155 -5.14 3.88 10.85
C PHE A 155 -6.01 5.10 11.14
N LEU A 156 -6.92 5.46 10.23
CA LEU A 156 -7.71 6.70 10.33
C LEU A 156 -8.73 6.68 11.47
N LYS A 157 -9.20 5.49 11.88
CA LYS A 157 -10.12 5.31 13.02
C LYS A 157 -9.42 5.32 14.39
N ARG A 158 -8.08 5.29 14.42
CA ARG A 158 -7.32 5.34 15.66
C ARG A 158 -7.12 6.77 16.14
N GLU A 159 -6.95 6.88 17.45
CA GLU A 159 -6.46 8.08 18.12
C GLU A 159 -5.06 7.76 18.63
N ASP A 160 -4.05 8.18 17.90
CA ASP A 160 -2.68 8.06 18.35
C ASP A 160 -2.29 9.38 19.03
N LEU A 161 -1.69 9.29 20.23
CA LEU A 161 -1.13 10.44 20.95
C LEU A 161 -2.17 11.52 21.33
N GLY A 162 -3.44 11.15 21.49
CA GLY A 162 -4.51 12.09 21.82
C GLY A 162 -4.89 13.02 20.67
N ILE A 163 -4.45 12.72 19.45
CA ILE A 163 -4.89 13.37 18.21
C ILE A 163 -5.58 12.31 17.36
N ARG A 164 -6.67 12.68 16.68
CA ARG A 164 -7.33 11.76 15.75
C ARG A 164 -6.46 11.64 14.51
N ASN A 165 -6.16 10.42 14.08
CA ASN A 165 -5.29 10.21 12.91
C ASN A 165 -5.88 10.81 11.62
N VAL A 166 -7.21 10.97 11.55
CA VAL A 166 -7.88 11.71 10.47
C VAL A 166 -7.42 13.16 10.36
N ASP A 167 -7.07 13.82 11.47
CA ASP A 167 -6.64 15.22 11.49
C ASP A 167 -5.24 15.41 10.87
N PHE A 168 -4.53 14.30 10.64
CA PHE A 168 -3.25 14.28 9.93
C PHE A 168 -3.46 14.42 8.41
N VAL A 169 -4.58 13.93 7.88
CA VAL A 169 -4.93 14.03 6.45
C VAL A 169 -5.82 15.25 6.23
N THR A 170 -5.42 16.17 5.33
CA THR A 170 -6.25 17.34 5.01
C THR A 170 -7.54 16.93 4.28
N LYS A 171 -8.58 17.77 4.32
CA LYS A 171 -9.86 17.50 3.62
C LYS A 171 -9.67 17.26 2.12
N ASP A 172 -8.81 18.05 1.47
CA ASP A 172 -8.52 17.89 0.05
C ASP A 172 -7.81 16.57 -0.21
N GLN A 173 -6.81 16.21 0.59
CA GLN A 173 -6.14 14.90 0.47
C GLN A 173 -7.12 13.75 0.70
N MET A 174 -8.01 13.86 1.69
CA MET A 174 -9.03 12.85 1.96
C MET A 174 -9.96 12.65 0.75
N ARG A 175 -10.35 13.74 0.08
CA ARG A 175 -11.14 13.67 -1.16
C ARG A 175 -10.39 12.93 -2.27
N HIS A 176 -9.10 13.22 -2.47
CA HIS A 176 -8.28 12.52 -3.46
C HIS A 176 -8.09 11.04 -3.09
N PHE A 177 -7.86 10.74 -1.81
CA PHE A 177 -7.74 9.37 -1.31
C PHE A 177 -9.01 8.58 -1.56
N ARG A 178 -10.20 9.16 -1.38
CA ARG A 178 -11.47 8.48 -1.69
C ARG A 178 -11.56 8.07 -3.17
N TYR A 179 -11.15 8.93 -4.10
CA TYR A 179 -11.12 8.56 -5.52
C TYR A 179 -10.07 7.49 -5.83
N ALA A 180 -8.85 7.67 -5.32
CA ALA A 180 -7.78 6.69 -5.47
C ALA A 180 -8.17 5.34 -4.86
N TRP A 181 -8.97 5.35 -3.80
CA TRP A 181 -9.49 4.18 -3.13
C TRP A 181 -10.41 3.35 -4.02
N CYS A 182 -11.44 3.99 -4.55
CA CYS A 182 -12.39 3.35 -5.47
C CYS A 182 -11.65 2.80 -6.70
N PHE A 183 -10.71 3.59 -7.24
CA PHE A 183 -9.87 3.18 -8.37
C PHE A 183 -9.06 1.92 -8.06
N LEU A 184 -8.27 1.91 -6.98
CA LEU A 184 -7.40 0.78 -6.64
C LEU A 184 -8.18 -0.48 -6.31
N ARG A 185 -9.32 -0.37 -5.59
CA ARG A 185 -10.17 -1.55 -5.31
C ARG A 185 -10.69 -2.16 -6.60
N LYS A 186 -11.18 -1.32 -7.51
CA LYS A 186 -11.71 -1.75 -8.81
C LYS A 186 -10.62 -2.46 -9.61
N GLU A 187 -9.49 -1.82 -9.84
CA GLU A 187 -8.43 -2.39 -10.68
C GLU A 187 -7.75 -3.61 -10.04
N SER A 188 -7.81 -3.74 -8.70
CA SER A 188 -7.29 -4.91 -7.96
C SER A 188 -8.33 -6.02 -7.74
N TRP A 189 -9.53 -5.92 -8.32
CA TRP A 189 -10.60 -6.92 -8.23
C TRP A 189 -11.07 -7.18 -6.79
N MET A 190 -10.93 -6.17 -5.94
CA MET A 190 -11.51 -6.19 -4.60
C MET A 190 -13.01 -5.86 -4.70
N THR A 191 -13.78 -6.21 -3.67
CA THR A 191 -15.18 -5.77 -3.57
C THR A 191 -15.24 -4.26 -3.81
N PRO A 192 -15.97 -3.80 -4.84
CA PRO A 192 -16.05 -2.40 -5.18
C PRO A 192 -16.79 -1.69 -4.05
N VAL A 193 -16.42 -0.44 -3.82
CA VAL A 193 -17.04 0.39 -2.80
C VAL A 193 -17.41 1.70 -3.48
N GLU A 194 -18.68 2.08 -3.40
CA GLU A 194 -19.13 3.37 -3.91
C GLU A 194 -18.63 4.51 -3.02
N LEU A 195 -18.54 5.72 -3.57
CA LEU A 195 -18.07 6.90 -2.82
C LEU A 195 -18.89 7.14 -1.53
N GLY A 196 -20.20 6.87 -1.55
CA GLY A 196 -21.06 7.00 -0.37
C GLY A 196 -20.87 5.90 0.68
N GLU A 197 -20.36 4.74 0.31
CA GLU A 197 -20.03 3.67 1.26
C GLU A 197 -18.68 3.93 1.95
N LEU A 198 -17.79 4.70 1.31
CA LEU A 198 -16.55 5.16 1.95
C LEU A 198 -16.82 6.06 3.17
N ASP A 199 -17.96 6.75 3.23
CA ASP A 199 -18.35 7.56 4.40
C ASP A 199 -18.58 6.69 5.66
N ALA A 200 -18.86 5.39 5.50
CA ALA A 200 -18.95 4.44 6.62
C ALA A 200 -17.61 3.78 6.97
N LEU A 201 -16.69 3.70 5.99
CA LEU A 201 -15.38 3.07 6.16
C LEU A 201 -14.30 4.03 6.63
N LEU A 202 -14.38 5.30 6.25
CA LEU A 202 -13.47 6.37 6.61
C LEU A 202 -14.16 7.32 7.60
N PRO A 203 -13.42 7.98 8.49
CA PRO A 203 -14.00 9.04 9.31
C PRO A 203 -14.64 10.14 8.44
N PRO A 204 -15.72 10.78 8.93
CA PRO A 204 -16.44 11.82 8.19
C PRO A 204 -15.61 13.05 7.88
#